data_AF-A0AAC8QA17-F1
#
_entry.id   AF-A0AAC8QA17-F1
#
_cell.length_a   1.000
_cell.length_b   1.000
_cell.length_c   1.000
_cell.angle_alpha   90.00
_cell.angle_beta   90.00
_cell.angle_gamma   90.00
#
_symmetry.space_group_name_H-M   'P 1'
#
loop_
_entity.id
_entity.type
_entity.pdbx_description
1 polymer ?
#
loop_
_entity_poly.entity_id
_entity_poly.type
_entity_poly.pdbx_seq_one_letter_code
_entity_poly.pdbx_strand_id
1 'polypeptide(L)'
;MRSPARRPPPSDAELHARLAARIEALEDRVRQLEVRVRGPAVARRVRAQGPVRRKTAAPRTSSRPSPRCPGCTLELPPGPKGEACVWCGFQFDAVRSRKRKG
;
A
#
# COMPACT_ATOMS: atom_id res chain seq x y z
N MET A 1 -25.26 0.79 50.91
CA MET A 1 -24.38 0.87 49.71
C MET A 1 -25.13 0.25 48.53
N ARG A 2 -25.37 0.99 47.44
CA ARG A 2 -26.01 0.45 46.22
C ARG A 2 -24.94 -0.25 45.37
N SER A 3 -25.09 -1.56 45.17
CA SER A 3 -24.28 -2.32 44.20
C SER A 3 -24.43 -1.72 42.80
N PRO A 4 -23.36 -1.56 42.01
CA PRO A 4 -23.49 -1.16 40.62
C PRO A 4 -24.18 -2.32 39.88
N ALA A 5 -25.42 -2.09 39.46
CA ALA A 5 -26.14 -3.03 38.62
C ALA A 5 -25.29 -3.35 37.38
N ARG A 6 -24.99 -4.63 37.16
CA ARG A 6 -24.32 -5.09 35.94
C ARG A 6 -25.18 -4.66 34.76
N ARG A 7 -24.63 -3.86 33.84
CA ARG A 7 -25.33 -3.56 32.60
C ARG A 7 -25.66 -4.87 31.89
N PRO A 8 -26.90 -5.05 31.41
CA PRO A 8 -27.22 -6.19 30.55
C PRO A 8 -26.33 -6.16 29.31
N PRO A 9 -25.96 -7.34 28.75
CA PRO A 9 -25.24 -7.39 27.49
C PRO A 9 -26.05 -6.69 26.40
N PRO A 10 -25.39 -6.04 25.43
CA PRO A 10 -26.08 -5.37 24.34
C PRO A 10 -26.91 -6.37 23.55
N SER A 11 -28.08 -5.95 23.11
CA SER A 11 -28.94 -6.78 22.26
C SER A 11 -28.30 -7.00 20.89
N ASP A 12 -28.71 -8.06 20.19
CA ASP A 12 -28.24 -8.31 18.82
C ASP A 12 -28.50 -7.11 17.89
N ALA A 13 -29.65 -6.44 18.04
CA ALA A 13 -29.98 -5.24 17.28
C ALA A 13 -28.99 -4.09 17.55
N GLU A 14 -28.58 -3.88 18.80
CA GLU A 14 -27.57 -2.88 19.16
C GLU A 14 -26.19 -3.24 18.63
N LEU A 15 -25.83 -4.52 18.62
CA LEU A 15 -24.59 -5.01 18.03
C LEU A 15 -24.58 -4.79 16.51
N HIS A 16 -25.66 -5.13 15.82
CA HIS A 16 -25.82 -4.89 14.39
C HIS A 16 -25.73 -3.40 14.04
N ALA A 17 -26.41 -2.53 14.80
CA ALA A 17 -26.34 -1.08 14.58
C ALA A 17 -24.90 -0.54 14.75
N ARG A 18 -24.18 -1.00 15.80
CA ARG A 18 -22.78 -0.61 16.02
C ARG A 18 -21.85 -1.10 14.91
N LEU A 19 -22.08 -2.31 14.40
CA LEU A 19 -21.30 -2.86 13.29
C LEU A 19 -21.58 -2.11 11.99
N ALA A 20 -22.85 -1.82 11.68
CA ALA A 20 -23.23 -1.04 10.49
C ALA A 20 -22.55 0.34 10.49
N ALA A 21 -22.66 1.09 11.60
CA ALA A 21 -22.01 2.40 11.73
C ALA A 21 -20.48 2.32 11.58
N ARG A 22 -19.87 1.24 12.09
CA ARG A 22 -18.42 1.02 11.95
C ARG A 22 -18.03 0.68 10.52
N ILE A 23 -18.84 -0.10 9.81
CA ILE A 23 -18.61 -0.45 8.40
C ILE A 23 -18.68 0.82 7.55
N GLU A 24 -19.73 1.63 7.70
CA GLU A 24 -19.87 2.90 6.96
C GLU A 24 -18.66 3.82 7.18
N ALA A 25 -18.24 4.01 8.43
CA ALA A 25 -17.07 4.81 8.76
C ALA A 25 -15.77 4.26 8.15
N LEU A 26 -15.63 2.94 8.04
CA LEU A 26 -14.46 2.32 7.41
C LEU A 26 -14.50 2.50 5.89
N GLU A 27 -15.66 2.34 5.26
CA GLU A 27 -15.82 2.57 3.83
C GLU A 27 -15.50 4.01 3.44
N ASP A 28 -15.96 5.00 4.22
CA ASP A 28 -15.62 6.41 4.00
C ASP A 28 -14.12 6.65 4.06
N ARG A 29 -13.44 6.06 5.05
CA ARG A 29 -11.99 6.18 5.17
C ARG A 29 -11.28 5.53 3.99
N VAL A 30 -11.74 4.38 3.52
CA VAL A 30 -11.19 3.73 2.32
C VAL A 30 -11.39 4.62 1.10
N ARG A 31 -12.59 5.17 0.87
CA ARG A 31 -12.86 6.13 -0.22
C ARG A 31 -11.90 7.32 -0.19
N GLN A 32 -11.69 7.92 0.99
CA GLN A 32 -10.75 9.03 1.14
C GLN A 32 -9.30 8.63 0.85
N LEU A 33 -8.88 7.45 1.31
CA LEU A 33 -7.54 6.93 1.04
C LEU A 33 -7.33 6.64 -0.46
N GLU A 34 -8.32 6.08 -1.14
CA GLU A 34 -8.26 5.84 -2.57
C GLU A 34 -8.07 7.14 -3.36
N VAL A 35 -8.81 8.20 -3.02
CA VAL A 35 -8.63 9.52 -3.63
C VAL A 35 -7.21 10.05 -3.39
N ARG A 36 -6.72 9.95 -2.14
CA ARG A 36 -5.36 10.39 -1.77
C ARG A 36 -4.25 9.61 -2.44
N VAL A 37 -4.46 8.33 -2.77
CA VAL A 37 -3.48 7.50 -3.47
C VAL A 37 -3.55 7.71 -4.99
N ARG A 38 -4.77 7.82 -5.56
CA ARG A 38 -4.95 7.99 -7.01
C ARG A 38 -4.40 9.32 -7.51
N GLY A 39 -4.61 10.43 -6.79
CA GLY A 39 -4.09 11.76 -7.18
C GLY A 39 -2.57 11.79 -7.47
N PRO A 40 -1.71 11.48 -6.50
CA PRO A 40 -0.26 11.47 -6.69
C PRO A 40 0.20 10.35 -7.65
N ALA A 41 -0.48 9.20 -7.69
CA ALA A 41 -0.17 8.15 -8.65
C ALA A 41 -0.41 8.59 -10.11
N VAL A 42 -1.48 9.32 -10.38
CA VAL A 42 -1.82 9.84 -11.71
C VAL A 42 -0.92 11.02 -12.09
N ALA A 43 -0.72 11.99 -11.21
CA ALA A 43 0.13 13.16 -11.47
C ALA A 43 1.59 12.77 -11.81
N ARG A 44 2.09 11.69 -11.20
CA ARG A 44 3.46 11.22 -11.41
C ARG A 44 3.62 10.34 -12.67
N ARG A 45 2.55 9.67 -13.12
CA ARG A 45 2.51 9.00 -14.44
C ARG A 45 2.60 10.01 -15.59
N VAL A 46 1.89 11.14 -15.49
CA VAL A 46 1.91 12.18 -16.52
C VAL A 46 3.31 12.82 -16.63
N ARG A 47 3.99 13.09 -15.52
CA ARG A 47 5.38 13.61 -15.53
C ARG A 47 6.42 12.62 -16.05
N ALA A 48 6.20 11.31 -15.90
CA ALA A 48 7.10 10.27 -16.38
C ALA A 48 6.98 10.00 -17.90
N GLN A 49 5.95 10.54 -18.56
CA GLN A 49 5.72 10.39 -20.01
C GLN A 49 6.29 11.56 -20.84
N GLY A 50 7.28 12.30 -20.32
CA GLY A 50 8.12 13.17 -21.15
C GLY A 50 8.80 12.35 -22.27
N PRO A 51 9.14 12.95 -23.43
CA PRO A 51 9.44 12.22 -24.66
C PRO A 51 10.63 11.27 -24.47
N VAL A 52 10.33 9.98 -24.32
CA VAL A 52 11.33 8.93 -24.22
C VAL A 52 11.91 8.74 -25.63
N ARG A 53 13.10 9.29 -25.87
CA ARG A 53 13.93 8.91 -27.02
C ARG A 53 14.08 7.38 -27.01
N ARG A 54 13.43 6.71 -27.97
CA ARG A 54 13.60 5.29 -28.24
C ARG A 54 15.07 5.02 -28.53
N LYS A 55 15.79 4.42 -27.58
CA LYS A 55 17.03 3.70 -27.86
C LYS A 55 16.70 2.22 -27.85
N THR A 56 16.53 1.66 -29.05
CA THR A 56 16.57 0.23 -29.32
C THR A 56 17.91 -0.33 -28.83
N ALA A 57 17.88 -1.22 -27.84
CA ALA A 57 19.03 -2.01 -27.42
C ALA A 57 18.65 -3.49 -27.45
N ALA A 58 19.49 -4.26 -28.15
CA ALA A 58 19.36 -5.66 -28.55
C ALA A 58 19.15 -6.66 -27.39
N PRO A 59 18.64 -7.89 -27.66
CA PRO A 59 18.34 -8.86 -26.63
C PRO A 59 19.63 -9.53 -26.15
N ARG A 60 19.98 -9.32 -24.87
CA ARG A 60 21.02 -10.10 -24.19
C ARG A 60 20.39 -11.00 -23.15
N THR A 61 20.63 -12.29 -23.37
CA THR A 61 20.27 -13.46 -22.57
C THR A 61 20.79 -13.37 -21.13
N SER A 62 20.07 -14.01 -20.20
CA SER A 62 20.35 -14.21 -18.76
C SER A 62 20.04 -13.04 -17.79
N SER A 63 18.81 -12.50 -17.82
CA SER A 63 18.39 -11.57 -16.76
C SER A 63 17.99 -12.35 -15.50
N ARG A 64 18.80 -12.28 -14.44
CA ARG A 64 18.32 -12.44 -13.05
C ARG A 64 16.99 -11.71 -12.93
N PRO A 65 15.94 -12.30 -12.32
CA PRO A 65 14.65 -11.63 -12.22
C PRO A 65 14.85 -10.25 -11.61
N SER A 66 14.46 -9.22 -12.36
CA SER A 66 14.52 -7.83 -11.92
C SER A 66 13.87 -7.74 -10.53
N PRO A 67 14.52 -7.13 -9.54
CA PRO A 67 13.95 -7.05 -8.20
C PRO A 67 12.60 -6.33 -8.28
N ARG A 68 11.53 -7.04 -7.92
CA ARG A 68 10.17 -6.48 -7.83
C ARG A 68 9.95 -5.84 -6.47
N CYS A 69 9.14 -4.79 -6.45
CA CYS A 69 8.73 -4.18 -5.19
C CYS A 69 7.78 -5.12 -4.42
N PRO A 70 7.99 -5.40 -3.13
CA PRO A 70 7.04 -6.20 -2.34
C PRO A 70 5.66 -5.55 -2.17
N GLY A 71 5.58 -4.22 -2.23
CA GLY A 71 4.33 -3.47 -2.03
C GLY A 71 3.44 -3.37 -3.28
N CYS A 72 4.03 -3.16 -4.46
CA CYS A 72 3.26 -2.99 -5.70
C CYS A 72 3.59 -3.99 -6.81
N THR A 73 4.48 -4.95 -6.54
CA THR A 73 4.94 -6.03 -7.45
C THR A 73 5.53 -5.59 -8.79
N LEU A 74 5.63 -4.28 -9.04
CA LEU A 74 6.28 -3.70 -10.22
C LEU A 74 7.79 -3.89 -10.19
N GLU A 75 8.38 -3.95 -11.39
CA GLU A 75 9.83 -4.04 -11.58
C GLU A 75 10.52 -2.73 -11.20
N LEU A 76 11.58 -2.83 -10.40
CA LEU A 76 12.36 -1.65 -9.99
C LEU A 76 13.30 -1.21 -11.10
N PRO A 77 13.47 0.11 -11.32
CA PRO A 77 14.41 0.60 -12.31
C PRO A 77 15.86 0.20 -11.95
N PRO A 78 16.73 -0.01 -12.94
CA PRO A 78 18.14 -0.28 -12.72
C PRO A 78 18.83 0.98 -12.15
N GLY A 79 19.43 0.88 -10.96
CA GLY A 79 20.10 2.00 -10.30
C GLY A 79 20.27 1.80 -8.79
N PRO A 80 20.87 2.78 -8.08
CA PRO A 80 21.00 2.72 -6.63
C PRO A 80 19.62 2.64 -5.98
N LYS A 81 19.41 1.61 -5.15
CA LYS A 81 18.15 1.39 -4.45
C LYS A 81 18.03 2.45 -3.35
N GLY A 82 17.15 3.42 -3.52
CA GLY A 82 16.71 4.27 -2.40
C GLY A 82 15.98 3.45 -1.34
N GLU A 83 15.77 4.04 -0.16
CA GLU A 83 15.08 3.40 0.98
C GLU A 83 13.63 3.00 0.66
N ALA A 84 12.99 3.74 -0.26
CA ALA A 84 11.60 3.52 -0.67
C ALA A 84 11.44 3.17 -2.15
N CYS A 85 10.39 2.42 -2.47
CA CYS A 85 9.99 2.11 -3.83
C CYS A 85 9.60 3.37 -4.57
N VAL A 86 10.22 3.58 -5.73
CA VAL A 86 9.92 4.70 -6.61
C VAL A 86 8.49 4.69 -7.15
N TRP A 87 7.79 3.56 -7.15
CA TRP A 87 6.44 3.44 -7.71
C TRP A 87 5.33 3.69 -6.69
N CYS A 88 5.40 3.03 -5.53
CA CYS A 88 4.34 3.07 -4.51
C CYS A 88 4.79 3.64 -3.17
N GLY A 89 6.05 4.06 -3.02
CA GLY A 89 6.58 4.60 -1.76
C GLY A 89 6.85 3.54 -0.70
N PHE A 90 6.73 2.25 -1.03
CA PHE A 90 6.98 1.15 -0.10
C PHE A 90 8.41 1.20 0.47
N GLN A 91 8.54 1.32 1.79
CA GLN A 91 9.82 1.30 2.48
C GLN A 91 10.41 -0.11 2.46
N PHE A 92 11.55 -0.31 1.79
CA PHE A 92 12.15 -1.65 1.67
C PHE A 92 12.69 -2.18 3.00
N ASP A 93 13.05 -1.29 3.91
CA ASP A 93 13.57 -1.67 5.23
C ASP A 93 12.49 -2.30 6.12
N ALA A 94 11.20 -2.04 5.84
CA ALA A 94 10.08 -2.69 6.53
C ALA A 94 10.05 -4.22 6.35
N VAL A 95 10.73 -4.76 5.32
CA VAL A 95 10.78 -6.21 5.02
C VAL A 95 12.19 -6.79 5.22
N ARG A 96 13.22 -5.95 5.29
CA ARG A 96 14.63 -6.39 5.37
C ARG A 96 15.03 -6.91 6.76
N SER A 97 14.20 -6.72 7.79
CA SER A 97 14.52 -7.12 9.18
C SER A 97 14.58 -8.63 9.47
N ARG A 98 14.56 -9.53 8.47
CA ARG A 98 14.69 -10.99 8.69
C ARG A 98 15.71 -11.73 7.83
N LYS A 99 16.69 -11.05 7.20
CA LYS A 99 17.78 -11.75 6.50
C LYS A 99 19.17 -11.23 6.89
N ARG A 100 19.46 -11.27 8.19
CA ARG A 100 20.81 -11.24 8.77
C ARG A 100 20.83 -12.13 10.01
N LYS A 101 21.01 -13.44 9.81
CA LYS A 101 21.60 -14.41 10.73
C LYS A 101 21.72 -15.74 9.99
N GLY A 102 22.95 -16.23 9.82
CA GLY A 102 23.29 -17.53 9.24
C GLY A 102 23.71 -17.44 7.79
#